data_AF-A0A2S7ZDE0-F1
#
_entry.id   AF-A0A2S7ZDE0-F1
#
_cell.length_a   1.000
_cell.length_b   1.000
_cell.length_c   1.000
_cell.angle_alpha   90.00
_cell.angle_beta   90.00
_cell.angle_gamma   90.00
#
_symmetry.space_group_name_H-M   'P 1'
#
loop_
_entity.id
_entity.type
_entity.pdbx_description
1 polymer ?
#
loop_
_entity_poly.entity_id
_entity_poly.type
_entity_poly.pdbx_seq_one_letter_code
_entity_poly.pdbx_strand_id
1 'polypeptide(L)' 'MKRCITTLLRLLIRFYQLAISPLKPGCCRYYPTCSTYTLQAIEKYGPLKGSWMGLKRILRCHPFHKGGYDPVP' A
#
# COMPACT_ATOMS: atom_id res chain seq x y z
N MET A 1 14.70 -0.36 -17.52
CA MET A 1 14.57 -1.33 -16.39
C MET A 1 13.67 -0.87 -15.24
N LYS A 2 13.65 0.42 -14.81
CA LYS A 2 12.82 0.89 -13.67
C LYS A 2 11.28 0.78 -13.88
N ARG A 3 10.79 0.87 -15.12
CA ARG A 3 9.35 0.83 -15.43
C ARG A 3 8.72 -0.57 -15.30
N CYS A 4 9.37 -1.63 -15.79
CA CYS A 4 8.81 -2.99 -15.74
C CYS A 4 8.52 -3.47 -14.31
N ILE A 5 9.46 -3.24 -13.38
CA ILE A 5 9.31 -3.64 -11.97
C ILE A 5 8.15 -2.89 -11.31
N THR A 6 8.02 -1.59 -11.60
CA THR A 6 6.94 -0.74 -11.08
C THR A 6 5.58 -1.23 -11.58
N THR A 7 5.47 -1.56 -12.87
CA THR A 7 4.24 -2.09 -13.46
C THR A 7 3.87 -3.45 -12.86
N LEU A 8 4.84 -4.35 -12.69
CA LEU A 8 4.63 -5.67 -12.08
C LEU A 8 4.08 -5.54 -10.65
N LEU A 9 4.74 -4.73 -9.81
CA LEU A 9 4.31 -4.47 -8.43
C LEU A 9 2.91 -3.86 -8.37
N ARG A 10 2.61 -2.91 -9.25
CA ARG A 10 1.28 -2.29 -9.33
C ARG A 10 0.21 -3.32 -9.67
N LEU A 11 0.50 -4.23 -10.61
CA LEU A 11 -0.43 -5.27 -11.04
C LEU A 11 -0.67 -6.29 -9.91
N LEU A 12 0.38 -6.69 -9.19
CA LEU A 12 0.28 -7.54 -8.01
C LEU A 12 -0.57 -6.90 -6.90
N ILE A 13 -0.34 -5.61 -6.60
CA ILE A 13 -1.13 -4.90 -5.57
C ILE A 13 -2.59 -4.77 -6.00
N ARG A 14 -2.87 -4.48 -7.27
CA ARG A 14 -4.25 -4.43 -7.78
C ARG A 14 -4.93 -5.79 -7.78
N PHE A 15 -4.20 -6.84 -8.15
CA PHE A 15 -4.70 -8.22 -8.06
C PHE A 15 -5.04 -8.58 -6.61
N TYR A 16 -4.17 -8.22 -5.66
CA TYR A 16 -4.46 -8.37 -4.22
C TYR A 16 -5.70 -7.58 -3.80
N GLN A 17 -5.84 -6.33 -4.26
CA GLN A 17 -7.01 -5.49 -3.95
C GLN A 17 -8.32 -6.07 -4.51
N LEU A 18 -8.30 -6.69 -5.68
CA LEU A 18 -9.49 -7.21 -6.34
C LEU A 18 -9.85 -8.63 -5.90
N ALA A 19 -8.86 -9.50 -5.72
CA ALA A 19 -9.08 -10.91 -5.38
C ALA A 19 -9.12 -11.17 -3.88
N ILE A 20 -8.29 -10.47 -3.09
CA ILE A 20 -8.06 -10.79 -1.67
C ILE A 20 -8.70 -9.76 -0.73
N SER A 21 -8.69 -8.47 -1.09
CA SER A 21 -9.30 -7.43 -0.24
C SER A 21 -10.80 -7.57 0.00
N PRO A 22 -11.66 -7.98 -0.96
CA PRO A 22 -13.10 -8.12 -0.68
C PRO A 22 -13.40 -9.31 0.25
N LEU A 23 -12.49 -10.28 0.34
CA LEU A 23 -12.60 -11.44 1.23
C LEU A 23 -12.13 -11.12 2.66
N LYS A 24 -11.52 -9.95 2.90
CA LYS A 24 -11.04 -9.53 4.22
C LYS A 24 -11.89 -8.37 4.74
N PRO A 25 -12.28 -8.39 6.03
CA PRO A 25 -12.89 -7.21 6.64
C PRO A 25 -11.93 -6.01 6.56
N GLY A 26 -12.48 -4.79 6.62
CA GLY A 26 -11.72 -3.54 6.54
C GLY A 26 -10.76 -3.36 7.71
N CYS A 27 -9.57 -3.99 7.65
CA CYS A 27 -8.59 -3.99 8.74
C CYS A 27 -7.64 -2.78 8.71
N CYS A 28 -7.47 -2.09 7.58
CA CYS A 28 -6.60 -0.91 7.55
C CYS A 28 -7.24 0.24 8.31
N ARG A 29 -6.53 0.74 9.32
CA ARG A 29 -6.93 1.90 10.14
C ARG A 29 -6.58 3.25 9.52
N TYR A 30 -5.87 3.21 8.41
CA TYR A 30 -5.34 4.37 7.73
C TYR A 30 -6.18 4.69 6.49
N TYR A 31 -6.37 5.98 6.23
CA TYR A 31 -6.95 6.47 4.99
C TYR A 31 -5.91 7.35 4.24
N PRO A 32 -5.64 7.09 2.95
CA PRO A 32 -6.04 5.91 2.19
C PRO A 32 -5.47 4.61 2.78
N THR A 33 -6.06 3.47 2.41
CA THR A 33 -5.67 2.15 2.93
C THR A 33 -4.20 1.84 2.64
N CYS A 34 -3.61 0.95 3.43
CA CYS A 34 -2.19 0.61 3.35
C CYS A 34 -1.76 0.12 1.94
N SER A 35 -2.62 -0.64 1.25
CA SER A 35 -2.37 -1.08 -0.14
C SER A 35 -2.44 0.08 -1.13
N THR A 36 -3.42 0.97 -0.99
CA THR A 36 -3.56 2.18 -1.83
C THR A 36 -2.41 3.15 -1.62
N TYR A 37 -1.98 3.37 -0.37
CA TYR A 37 -0.79 4.14 -0.05
C TYR A 37 0.47 3.56 -0.68
N THR A 38 0.64 2.24 -0.59
CA THR A 38 1.80 1.55 -1.20
C THR A 38 1.81 1.75 -2.71
N LEU A 39 0.64 1.66 -3.36
CA LEU A 39 0.51 1.88 -4.80
C LEU A 39 0.87 3.33 -5.18
N GLN A 40 0.35 4.32 -4.47
CA GLN A 40 0.69 5.74 -4.68
C GLN A 40 2.18 6.04 -4.41
N ALA A 41 2.75 5.43 -3.37
CA ALA A 41 4.15 5.62 -3.01
C ALA A 41 5.09 5.00 -4.06
N ILE A 42 4.73 3.86 -4.63
CA ILE A 42 5.46 3.23 -5.74
C ILE A 42 5.39 4.09 -7.00
N GLU A 43 4.23 4.70 -7.29
CA GLU A 43 4.07 5.61 -8.43
C GLU A 43 4.91 6.89 -8.27
N LYS A 44 4.96 7.46 -7.06
CA LYS A 44 5.65 8.73 -6.80
C LYS A 44 7.17 8.58 -6.60
N TYR A 45 7.59 7.57 -5.83
CA TYR A 45 8.99 7.40 -5.40
C TYR A 45 9.72 6.22 -6.06
N GLY A 46 9.01 5.44 -6.88
CA GLY A 46 9.53 4.23 -7.50
C GLY A 46 9.40 2.98 -6.62
N PRO A 47 9.73 1.80 -7.16
CA PRO A 47 9.35 0.52 -6.59
C PRO A 47 10.03 0.23 -5.25
N LEU A 48 11.31 0.56 -5.09
CA LEU A 48 12.05 0.31 -3.85
C LEU A 48 11.58 1.22 -2.70
N LYS A 49 11.62 2.54 -2.91
CA LYS A 49 11.25 3.52 -1.89
C LYS A 49 9.75 3.47 -1.57
N GLY A 50 8.90 3.28 -2.58
CA GLY A 50 7.46 3.10 -2.39
C GLY A 50 7.12 1.85 -1.59
N SER A 51 7.75 0.71 -1.90
CA SER A 51 7.54 -0.53 -1.14
C SER A 51 8.01 -0.40 0.30
N TRP A 52 9.14 0.28 0.55
CA TRP A 52 9.62 0.54 1.91
C TRP A 52 8.65 1.39 2.72
N MET A 53 8.11 2.48 2.14
CA MET A 53 7.13 3.34 2.80
C MET A 53 5.83 2.57 3.11
N GLY A 54 5.35 1.77 2.15
CA GLY A 54 4.18 0.90 2.32
C GLY A 54 4.36 -0.12 3.44
N LEU A 55 5.48 -0.86 3.43
CA LEU A 55 5.79 -1.88 4.43
C LEU A 55 5.88 -1.27 5.83
N LYS A 56 6.58 -0.14 5.99
CA LYS A 56 6.67 0.58 7.27
C LYS A 56 5.30 0.99 7.80
N ARG A 57 4.32 1.27 6.92
CA ARG A 57 2.96 1.61 7.32
C ARG A 57 2.13 0.39 7.67
N ILE A 58 2.27 -0.71 6.94
CA ILE A 58 1.64 -2.00 7.25
C ILE A 58 2.06 -2.47 8.65
N LEU A 59 3.35 -2.36 8.98
CA LEU A 59 3.87 -2.69 10.32
C LEU A 59 3.26 -1.83 11.43
N ARG A 60 2.94 -0.57 11.14
CA ARG A 60 2.26 0.36 12.07
C ARG A 60 0.74 0.16 12.08
N CYS A 61 0.17 -0.63 11.18
CA CYS A 61 -1.26 -0.84 11.06
C CYS A 61 -1.69 -2.00 11.97
N HIS A 62 -1.73 -1.74 13.27
CA HIS A 62 -2.13 -2.71 14.30
C HIS A 62 -3.32 -2.20 15.14
N PRO A 63 -4.06 -3.08 15.84
CA PRO A 63 -5.29 -2.73 16.54
C PRO A 63 -5.14 -1.78 17.74
N PHE A 64 -3.92 -1.34 18.06
CA PHE A 64 -3.65 -0.36 19.12
C PHE A 64 -3.22 1.00 18.56
N HIS A 65 -3.10 1.13 17.24
CA HIS A 65 -2.77 2.40 16.60
C HIS A 65 -4.07 3.14 16.24
N LYS A 66 -4.21 4.43 16.58
CA LYS A 66 -5.42 5.22 16.26
C LYS A 66 -5.73 5.24 14.76
N GLY A 67 -4.71 5.15 13.93
CA GLY A 67 -4.85 5.30 12.49
C GLY A 67 -5.18 6.75 12.11
N GLY A 68 -5.81 6.96 10.95
CA GLY A 68 -6.21 8.28 10.48
C GLY A 68 -5.77 8.59 9.05
N TYR A 69 -5.95 9.87 8.67
CA TYR A 69 -5.56 10.38 7.36
C TYR A 69 -4.05 10.57 7.28
N ASP A 70 -3.39 9.85 6.38
CA ASP A 70 -1.95 9.99 6.14
C ASP A 70 -1.68 9.71 4.65
N PRO A 71 -1.75 10.73 3.78
CA PRO A 71 -1.50 10.57 2.35
C PRO A 71 0.00 10.39 2.07
N VAL A 72 0.36 9.95 0.86
CA VAL A 72 1.75 9.93 0.44
C VAL A 72 2.25 11.39 0.35
N PRO A 73 3.37 11.74 1.01
CA PRO A 73 3.96 13.08 0.92
C PRO A 73 4.45 13.38 -0.50
#